data_AF-A0A292YAE6-F1
#
_entry.id   AF-A0A292YAE6-F1
#
_cell.length_a   1.000
_cell.length_b   1.000
_cell.length_c   1.000
_cell.angle_alpha   90.00
_cell.angle_beta   90.00
_cell.angle_gamma   90.00
#
_symmetry.space_group_name_H-M   'P 1'
#
loop_
_entity.id
_entity.type
_entity.pdbx_description
1 polymer ?
#
loop_
_entity_poly.entity_id
_entity_poly.type
_entity_poly.pdbx_seq_one_letter_code
_entity_poly.pdbx_strand_id
1 'polypeptide(L)'
;MKLITKPTQLLYSLHTDNEQTKMLFKEEIKSLLEDSNKKEFEKADLIAEMFLDLDEKIDYLKYQIKFLNTLKKQLETSKQQAKEIIAKVFEEYGIDRLNGVMVSSLTVTPQKRDIKEHIIIKDEESLIKLGYAKVDEKKLQKALYTDKYNEIEPYIDIEVENVSKPAAVKINKRKIQIPEIAS
;
A
#
# COMPACT_ATOMS: atom_id res chain seq x y z
N MET A 1 -24.18 3.13 -24.46
CA MET A 1 -22.87 2.46 -24.65
C MET A 1 -22.25 3.06 -25.91
N LYS A 2 -21.30 4.00 -25.79
CA LYS A 2 -20.63 4.58 -26.97
C LYS A 2 -19.77 3.48 -27.61
N LEU A 3 -19.84 3.34 -28.94
CA LEU A 3 -18.97 2.44 -29.68
C LEU A 3 -17.53 2.94 -29.55
N ILE A 4 -16.61 2.07 -29.12
CA ILE A 4 -15.18 2.42 -29.06
C ILE A 4 -14.71 2.55 -30.51
N THR A 5 -14.26 3.74 -30.90
CA THR A 5 -13.78 4.00 -32.25
C THR A 5 -12.47 3.25 -32.50
N LYS A 6 -12.19 2.91 -33.76
CA LYS A 6 -10.93 2.24 -34.16
C LYS A 6 -9.67 3.01 -33.69
N PRO A 7 -9.61 4.35 -33.75
CA PRO A 7 -8.51 5.12 -33.17
C PRO A 7 -8.32 4.91 -31.65
N THR A 8 -9.42 4.92 -30.87
CA THR A 8 -9.37 4.67 -29.42
C THR A 8 -8.87 3.25 -29.10
N GLN A 9 -9.23 2.25 -29.90
CA GLN A 9 -8.75 0.86 -29.72
C GLN A 9 -7.25 0.73 -29.98
N LEU A 10 -6.72 1.41 -31.00
CA LEU A 10 -5.28 1.44 -31.28
C LEU A 10 -4.51 2.13 -30.16
N LEU A 11 -5.03 3.27 -29.66
CA LEU A 11 -4.45 3.98 -28.52
C LEU A 11 -4.35 3.07 -27.28
N TYR A 12 -5.41 2.33 -26.95
CA TYR A 12 -5.36 1.37 -25.84
C TYR A 12 -4.30 0.33 -26.06
N SER A 13 -4.20 -0.21 -27.27
CA SER A 13 -3.30 -1.31 -27.60
C SER A 13 -1.82 -0.91 -27.48
N LEU A 14 -1.48 0.38 -27.39
CA LEU A 14 -0.11 0.84 -27.19
C LEU A 14 0.53 0.32 -25.90
N HIS A 15 -0.25 -0.06 -24.88
CA HIS A 15 0.29 -0.67 -23.65
C HIS A 15 1.05 -1.99 -23.90
N THR A 16 0.81 -2.64 -25.04
CA THR A 16 1.49 -3.88 -25.43
C THR A 16 2.94 -3.66 -25.89
N ASP A 17 3.34 -2.39 -26.09
CA ASP A 17 4.66 -1.98 -26.59
C ASP A 17 5.07 -2.65 -27.91
N ASN A 18 4.10 -3.10 -28.71
CA ASN A 18 4.33 -3.72 -30.02
C ASN A 18 4.57 -2.65 -31.09
N GLU A 19 5.68 -2.76 -31.83
CA GLU A 19 6.04 -1.85 -32.94
C GLU A 19 4.98 -1.77 -34.04
N GLN A 20 4.32 -2.88 -34.40
CA GLN A 20 3.24 -2.88 -35.39
C GLN A 20 2.06 -2.01 -34.92
N THR A 21 1.70 -2.10 -33.64
CA THR A 21 0.63 -1.28 -33.05
C THR A 21 0.99 0.20 -33.08
N LYS A 22 2.25 0.55 -32.77
CA LYS A 22 2.75 1.94 -32.86
C LYS A 22 2.70 2.47 -34.30
N MET A 23 3.08 1.64 -35.28
CA MET A 23 2.99 1.99 -36.71
C MET A 23 1.54 2.24 -37.13
N LEU A 24 0.62 1.31 -36.82
CA LEU A 24 -0.80 1.44 -37.14
C LEU A 24 -1.43 2.67 -36.48
N PHE A 25 -1.08 2.97 -35.22
CA PHE A 25 -1.54 4.17 -34.55
C PHE A 25 -1.04 5.44 -35.25
N LYS A 26 0.25 5.48 -35.64
CA LYS A 26 0.83 6.61 -36.38
C LYS A 26 0.15 6.82 -37.73
N GLU A 27 -0.15 5.74 -38.46
CA GLU A 27 -0.87 5.81 -39.73
C GLU A 27 -2.29 6.33 -39.57
N GLU A 28 -2.99 5.90 -38.50
CA GLU A 28 -4.33 6.40 -38.19
C GLU A 28 -4.32 7.91 -37.90
N ILE A 29 -3.35 8.40 -37.12
CA ILE A 29 -3.20 9.83 -36.85
C ILE A 29 -2.94 10.60 -38.16
N LYS A 30 -2.06 10.10 -39.04
CA LYS A 30 -1.83 10.73 -40.34
C LYS A 30 -3.12 10.78 -41.17
N SER A 31 -3.87 9.68 -41.24
CA SER A 31 -5.14 9.62 -41.95
C SER A 31 -6.16 10.63 -41.42
N LEU A 32 -6.21 10.86 -40.12
CA LEU A 32 -7.07 11.88 -39.52
C LEU A 32 -6.64 13.30 -39.91
N LEU A 33 -5.33 13.56 -39.96
CA LEU A 33 -4.77 14.86 -40.31
C LEU A 33 -4.90 15.17 -41.81
N GLU A 34 -4.79 14.15 -42.66
CA GLU A 34 -4.86 14.27 -44.13
C GLU A 34 -6.30 14.33 -44.66
N ASP A 35 -7.32 14.04 -43.83
CA ASP A 35 -8.72 14.10 -44.22
C ASP A 35 -9.13 15.54 -44.61
N SER A 36 -9.27 15.78 -45.91
CA SER A 36 -9.62 17.08 -46.48
C SER A 36 -11.08 17.48 -46.22
N ASN A 37 -11.92 16.55 -45.77
CA ASN A 37 -13.32 16.82 -45.45
C ASN A 37 -13.51 17.41 -44.04
N LYS A 38 -12.47 17.38 -43.19
CA LYS A 38 -12.51 17.86 -41.81
C LYS A 38 -11.73 19.16 -41.64
N LYS A 39 -12.29 20.09 -40.87
CA LYS A 39 -11.61 21.32 -40.44
C LYS A 39 -10.57 21.01 -39.38
N GLU A 40 -9.61 21.94 -39.20
CA GLU A 40 -8.50 21.76 -38.25
C GLU A 40 -8.95 21.51 -36.81
N PHE A 41 -9.98 22.23 -36.34
CA PHE A 41 -10.51 22.02 -34.99
C PHE A 41 -11.18 20.66 -34.83
N GLU A 42 -11.88 20.14 -35.85
CA GLU A 42 -12.52 18.82 -35.80
C GLU A 42 -11.47 17.71 -35.70
N LYS A 43 -10.33 17.88 -36.38
CA LYS A 43 -9.18 16.97 -36.27
C LYS A 43 -8.59 16.99 -34.86
N ALA A 44 -8.44 18.18 -34.28
CA ALA A 44 -7.96 18.33 -32.92
C ALA A 44 -8.90 17.68 -31.90
N ASP A 45 -10.21 17.92 -32.03
CA ASP A 45 -11.23 17.35 -31.15
C ASP A 45 -11.23 15.81 -31.22
N LEU A 46 -11.16 15.23 -32.42
CA LEU A 46 -11.09 13.76 -32.57
C LEU A 46 -9.84 13.15 -31.93
N ILE A 47 -8.70 13.85 -32.01
CA ILE A 47 -7.47 13.41 -31.35
C ILE A 47 -7.63 13.52 -29.83
N ALA A 48 -8.12 14.66 -29.35
CA ALA A 48 -8.32 14.91 -27.92
C ALA A 48 -9.32 13.94 -27.28
N GLU A 49 -10.43 13.64 -27.95
CA GLU A 49 -11.46 12.71 -27.47
C GLU A 49 -10.88 11.33 -27.10
N MET A 50 -9.89 10.84 -27.84
CA MET A 50 -9.24 9.57 -27.52
C MET A 50 -8.51 9.59 -26.17
N PHE A 51 -7.86 10.71 -25.84
CA PHE A 51 -7.15 10.89 -24.57
C PHE A 51 -8.13 11.19 -23.43
N LEU A 52 -9.16 12.01 -23.68
CA LEU A 52 -10.19 12.31 -22.69
C LEU A 52 -10.92 11.05 -22.23
N ASP A 53 -11.24 10.13 -23.13
CA ASP A 53 -11.86 8.84 -22.77
C ASP A 53 -10.90 7.95 -21.94
N LEU A 54 -9.59 7.99 -22.21
CA LEU A 54 -8.61 7.34 -21.34
C LEU A 54 -8.55 7.97 -19.96
N ASP A 55 -8.51 9.30 -19.88
CA ASP A 55 -8.45 10.06 -18.64
C ASP A 55 -9.69 9.76 -17.77
N GLU A 56 -10.90 9.77 -18.35
CA GLU A 56 -12.14 9.40 -17.66
C GLU A 56 -12.05 7.98 -17.06
N LYS A 57 -11.52 7.00 -17.81
CA LYS A 57 -11.35 5.63 -17.34
C LYS A 57 -10.31 5.53 -16.24
N ILE A 58 -9.19 6.23 -16.38
CA ILE A 58 -8.14 6.31 -15.36
C ILE A 58 -8.71 6.92 -14.07
N ASP A 59 -9.47 8.00 -14.17
CA ASP A 59 -10.06 8.66 -13.01
C ASP A 59 -11.15 7.80 -12.34
N TYR A 60 -11.95 7.08 -13.12
CA TYR A 60 -12.86 6.08 -12.58
C TYR A 60 -12.12 4.97 -11.82
N LEU A 61 -11.01 4.45 -12.36
CA LEU A 61 -10.19 3.46 -11.67
C LEU A 61 -9.57 4.02 -10.38
N LYS A 62 -9.06 5.25 -10.39
CA LYS A 62 -8.58 5.93 -9.17
C LYS A 62 -9.68 6.03 -8.12
N TYR A 63 -10.90 6.39 -8.52
CA TYR A 63 -12.05 6.44 -7.62
C TYR A 63 -12.36 5.06 -7.03
N GLN A 64 -12.44 4.03 -7.87
CA GLN A 64 -12.72 2.66 -7.42
C GLN A 64 -11.63 2.14 -6.45
N ILE A 65 -10.35 2.41 -6.73
CA ILE A 65 -9.25 2.05 -5.83
C ILE A 65 -9.42 2.75 -4.47
N LYS A 66 -9.75 4.04 -4.44
CA LYS A 66 -10.01 4.77 -3.19
C LYS A 66 -11.17 4.15 -2.42
N PHE A 67 -12.28 3.86 -3.10
CA PHE A 67 -13.45 3.25 -2.50
C PHE A 67 -13.16 1.86 -1.91
N LEU A 68 -12.50 0.98 -2.66
CA LEU A 68 -12.11 -0.35 -2.20
C LEU A 68 -11.15 -0.30 -1.02
N ASN A 69 -10.21 0.65 -1.00
CA ASN A 69 -9.33 0.85 0.14
C ASN A 69 -10.09 1.32 1.40
N THR A 70 -11.10 2.17 1.24
CA THR A 70 -11.99 2.58 2.35
C THR A 70 -12.76 1.38 2.89
N LEU A 71 -13.39 0.58 2.02
CA LEU A 71 -14.10 -0.64 2.43
C LEU A 71 -13.17 -1.63 3.14
N LYS A 72 -11.96 -1.84 2.61
CA LYS A 72 -10.94 -2.68 3.24
C LYS A 72 -10.64 -2.21 4.67
N LYS A 73 -10.40 -0.91 4.87
CA LYS A 73 -10.14 -0.32 6.20
C LYS A 73 -11.33 -0.53 7.14
N GLN A 74 -12.56 -0.35 6.67
CA GLN A 74 -13.75 -0.60 7.47
C GLN A 74 -13.82 -2.06 7.94
N LEU A 75 -13.60 -3.02 7.04
CA LEU A 75 -13.58 -4.45 7.37
C LEU A 75 -12.46 -4.81 8.36
N GLU A 76 -11.27 -4.23 8.19
CA GLU A 76 -10.14 -4.42 9.11
C GLU A 76 -10.46 -3.86 10.50
N THR A 77 -11.03 -2.66 10.58
CA THR A 77 -11.47 -2.04 11.83
C THR A 77 -12.55 -2.88 12.53
N SER A 78 -13.61 -3.27 11.84
CA SER A 78 -14.67 -4.11 12.41
C SER A 78 -14.11 -5.45 12.93
N LYS A 79 -13.20 -6.07 12.18
CA LYS A 79 -12.53 -7.31 12.60
C LYS A 79 -11.68 -7.11 13.86
N GLN A 80 -10.97 -5.99 13.98
CA GLN A 80 -10.16 -5.68 15.15
C GLN A 80 -11.04 -5.43 16.38
N GLN A 81 -12.07 -4.60 16.24
CA GLN A 81 -13.05 -4.34 17.30
C GLN A 81 -13.72 -5.62 17.79
N ALA A 82 -14.13 -6.50 16.86
CA ALA A 82 -14.71 -7.79 17.23
C ALA A 82 -13.76 -8.65 18.08
N LYS A 83 -12.47 -8.69 17.74
CA LYS A 83 -11.48 -9.44 18.55
C LYS A 83 -11.31 -8.89 19.96
N GLU A 84 -11.34 -7.58 20.12
CA GLU A 84 -11.24 -6.92 21.43
C GLU A 84 -12.49 -7.18 22.27
N ILE A 85 -13.68 -7.06 21.67
CA ILE A 85 -14.95 -7.38 22.34
C ILE A 85 -14.97 -8.84 22.78
N ILE A 86 -14.61 -9.78 21.90
CA ILE A 86 -14.57 -11.20 22.26
C ILE A 86 -13.54 -11.45 23.36
N ALA A 87 -12.40 -10.74 23.38
CA ALA A 87 -11.39 -10.90 24.44
C ALA A 87 -11.94 -10.46 25.80
N LYS A 88 -12.67 -9.34 25.86
CA LYS A 88 -13.34 -8.88 27.08
C LYS A 88 -14.38 -9.88 27.57
N VAL A 89 -15.20 -10.42 26.67
CA VAL A 89 -16.18 -11.47 27.01
C VAL A 89 -15.45 -12.73 27.51
N PHE A 90 -14.35 -13.13 26.88
CA PHE A 90 -13.57 -14.28 27.35
C PHE A 90 -13.03 -14.06 28.77
N GLU A 91 -12.53 -12.87 29.07
CA GLU A 91 -12.08 -12.47 30.40
C GLU A 91 -13.21 -12.51 31.44
N GLU A 92 -14.38 -11.96 31.12
CA GLU A 92 -15.59 -12.00 31.98
C GLU A 92 -16.02 -13.43 32.36
N TYR A 93 -15.79 -14.39 31.46
CA TYR A 93 -16.12 -15.81 31.67
C TYR A 93 -14.93 -16.66 32.13
N GLY A 94 -13.74 -16.08 32.31
CA GLY A 94 -12.52 -16.81 32.70
C GLY A 94 -12.02 -17.81 31.63
N ILE A 95 -12.24 -17.51 30.34
CA ILE A 95 -11.90 -18.37 29.21
C ILE A 95 -10.61 -17.89 28.54
N ASP A 96 -9.50 -18.61 28.71
CA ASP A 96 -8.26 -18.27 28.02
C ASP A 96 -8.20 -18.82 26.58
N ARG A 97 -8.88 -19.94 26.34
CA ARG A 97 -8.83 -20.66 25.06
C ARG A 97 -10.10 -21.47 24.78
N LEU A 98 -10.59 -21.40 23.54
CA LEU A 98 -11.60 -22.32 22.99
C LEU A 98 -11.03 -23.08 21.79
N ASN A 99 -11.28 -24.38 21.72
CA ASN A 99 -10.91 -25.20 20.57
C ASN A 99 -12.09 -25.29 19.59
N GLY A 100 -11.80 -25.29 18.30
CA GLY A 100 -12.82 -25.36 17.26
C GLY A 100 -12.67 -26.58 16.37
N VAL A 101 -13.72 -26.92 15.64
CA VAL A 101 -13.63 -27.87 14.53
C VAL A 101 -13.01 -27.19 13.30
N MET A 102 -13.55 -26.03 12.89
CA MET A 102 -13.08 -25.26 11.73
C MET A 102 -11.69 -24.60 11.93
N VAL A 103 -11.41 -24.12 13.14
CA VAL A 103 -10.13 -23.47 13.52
C VAL A 103 -9.42 -24.33 14.56
N SER A 104 -8.11 -24.21 14.73
CA SER A 104 -7.42 -24.97 15.79
C SER A 104 -7.84 -24.45 17.16
N SER A 105 -7.89 -23.12 17.33
CA SER A 105 -8.34 -22.48 18.56
C SER A 105 -8.57 -20.98 18.42
N LEU A 106 -9.35 -20.43 19.34
CA LEU A 106 -9.39 -19.03 19.72
C LEU A 106 -8.62 -18.88 21.03
N THR A 107 -7.67 -17.95 21.10
CA THR A 107 -6.86 -17.71 22.31
C THR A 107 -6.83 -16.22 22.62
N VAL A 108 -6.99 -15.85 23.89
CA VAL A 108 -6.82 -14.46 24.34
C VAL A 108 -5.34 -14.09 24.25
N THR A 109 -5.06 -12.93 23.67
CA THR A 109 -3.73 -12.30 23.76
C THR A 109 -3.84 -11.19 24.80
N PRO A 110 -3.00 -11.19 25.85
CA PRO A 110 -3.07 -10.18 26.90
C PRO A 110 -2.72 -8.79 26.36
N GLN A 111 -3.15 -7.76 27.08
CA GLN A 111 -2.77 -6.38 26.78
C GLN A 111 -1.25 -6.26 26.78
N LYS A 112 -0.71 -5.63 25.74
CA LYS A 112 0.74 -5.39 25.63
C LYS A 112 0.99 -3.88 25.60
N ARG A 113 1.92 -3.42 26.43
CA ARG A 113 2.50 -2.08 26.32
C ARG A 113 3.82 -2.24 25.59
N ASP A 114 3.90 -1.67 24.38
CA ASP A 114 5.15 -1.55 23.64
C ASP A 114 5.64 -0.11 23.80
N ILE A 115 6.90 0.05 24.20
CA ILE A 115 7.58 1.34 24.18
C ILE A 115 8.29 1.42 22.84
N LYS A 116 7.98 2.44 22.05
CA LYS A 116 8.72 2.74 20.82
C LYS A 116 9.50 4.02 21.00
N GLU A 117 10.79 3.94 20.75
CA GLU A 117 11.69 5.08 20.75
C GLU A 117 11.88 5.54 19.30
N HIS A 118 11.48 6.78 19.02
CA HIS A 118 11.69 7.44 17.74
C HIS A 118 12.87 8.39 17.87
N ILE A 119 13.94 8.11 17.11
CA ILE A 119 15.11 8.97 17.05
C ILE A 119 14.82 10.07 16.04
N ILE A 120 14.64 11.31 16.52
CA ILE A 120 14.56 12.50 15.69
C ILE A 120 15.97 13.04 15.56
N ILE A 121 16.42 13.32 14.35
CA ILE A 121 17.77 13.86 14.13
C ILE A 121 17.70 15.37 14.07
N LYS A 122 18.41 16.04 14.98
CA LYS A 122 18.46 17.50 15.07
C LYS A 122 19.51 18.10 14.15
N ASP A 123 20.64 17.40 13.97
CA ASP A 123 21.76 17.88 13.16
C ASP A 123 22.42 16.73 12.38
N GLU A 124 22.01 16.58 11.13
CA GLU A 124 22.54 15.56 10.22
C GLU A 124 24.02 15.82 9.85
N GLU A 125 24.46 17.07 9.77
CA GLU A 125 25.81 17.41 9.33
C GLU A 125 26.87 16.99 10.35
N SER A 126 26.56 17.16 11.63
CA SER A 126 27.43 16.74 12.73
C SER A 126 27.50 15.22 12.86
N LEU A 127 26.40 14.49 12.63
CA LEU A 127 26.39 13.03 12.62
C LEU A 127 27.18 12.45 11.43
N ILE A 128 27.15 13.09 10.27
CA ILE A 128 27.97 12.70 9.11
C ILE A 128 29.47 12.88 9.41
N LYS A 129 29.86 13.98 10.08
CA LYS A 129 31.26 14.23 10.50
C LYS A 129 31.77 13.20 11.51
N LEU A 130 30.89 12.64 12.34
CA LEU A 130 31.19 11.56 13.30
C LEU A 130 31.27 10.16 12.65
N GLY A 131 31.17 10.05 11.32
CA GLY A 131 31.35 8.81 10.58
C GLY A 131 30.07 8.01 10.33
N TYR A 132 28.89 8.56 10.65
CA TYR A 132 27.60 7.97 10.27
C TYR A 132 27.23 8.38 8.84
N ALA A 133 27.92 7.80 7.85
CA ALA A 133 27.62 8.05 6.44
C ALA A 133 26.18 7.61 6.10
N LYS A 134 25.41 8.56 5.53
CA LYS A 134 23.99 8.45 5.14
C LYS A 134 23.14 7.89 6.29
N VAL A 135 22.81 8.76 7.24
CA VAL A 135 21.87 8.58 8.36
C VAL A 135 21.11 7.25 8.29
N ASP A 136 21.74 6.20 8.82
CA ASP A 136 21.17 4.87 8.86
C ASP A 136 20.63 4.69 10.27
N GLU A 137 19.30 4.78 10.41
CA GLU A 137 18.59 4.70 11.69
C GLU A 137 19.04 3.50 12.52
N LYS A 138 19.42 2.38 11.87
CA LYS A 138 19.90 1.16 12.54
C LYS A 138 21.29 1.32 13.17
N LYS A 139 22.15 2.16 12.63
CA LYS A 139 23.49 2.43 13.20
C LYS A 139 23.37 3.40 14.38
N LEU A 140 22.51 4.41 14.29
CA LEU A 140 22.21 5.33 15.38
C LEU A 140 21.58 4.60 16.56
N GLN A 141 20.61 3.71 16.30
CA GLN A 141 19.98 2.90 17.33
C GLN A 141 20.99 1.98 18.04
N LYS A 142 22.01 1.46 17.35
CA LYS A 142 23.10 0.71 18.01
C LYS A 142 24.02 1.59 18.84
N ALA A 143 24.32 2.79 18.36
CA ALA A 143 25.18 3.74 19.05
C ALA A 143 24.52 4.30 20.32
N LEU A 144 23.19 4.39 20.37
CA LEU A 144 22.41 4.73 21.56
C LEU A 144 22.58 3.74 22.71
N TYR A 145 22.75 2.45 22.42
CA TYR A 145 22.95 1.40 23.44
C TYR A 145 24.43 1.02 23.64
N THR A 146 25.37 1.88 23.22
CA THR A 146 26.82 1.67 23.35
C THR A 146 27.46 2.89 24.05
N ASP A 147 28.72 2.79 24.47
CA ASP A 147 29.53 3.87 25.09
C ASP A 147 29.69 5.16 24.25
N LYS A 148 29.14 5.20 23.03
CA LYS A 148 29.14 6.36 22.13
C LYS A 148 27.93 7.29 22.30
N TYR A 149 27.03 6.98 23.24
CA TYR A 149 25.83 7.76 23.53
C TYR A 149 26.13 9.25 23.77
N ASN A 150 27.16 9.57 24.55
CA ASN A 150 27.54 10.95 24.90
C ASN A 150 27.97 11.79 23.69
N GLU A 151 28.40 11.16 22.59
CA GLU A 151 28.84 11.84 21.37
C GLU A 151 27.68 12.16 20.42
N ILE A 152 26.56 11.44 20.55
CA ILE A 152 25.39 11.55 19.65
C ILE A 152 24.19 12.23 20.32
N GLU A 153 24.09 12.19 21.65
CA GLU A 153 23.03 12.80 22.46
C GLU A 153 22.71 14.27 22.09
N PRO A 154 23.68 15.18 21.86
CA PRO A 154 23.35 16.56 21.50
C PRO A 154 22.75 16.73 20.09
N TYR A 155 22.88 15.71 19.23
CA TYR A 155 22.48 15.78 17.82
C TYR A 155 21.20 14.99 17.50
N ILE A 156 20.61 14.35 18.51
CA ILE A 156 19.39 13.55 18.39
C ILE A 156 18.37 13.95 19.46
N ASP A 157 17.09 13.71 19.19
CA ASP A 157 16.02 13.66 20.18
C ASP A 157 15.48 12.24 20.22
N ILE A 158 15.04 11.80 21.39
CA ILE A 158 14.34 10.52 21.52
C ILE A 158 12.91 10.84 21.93
N GLU A 159 12.00 10.74 20.98
CA GLU A 159 10.57 10.79 21.27
C GLU A 159 10.11 9.39 21.69
N VAL A 160 9.62 9.27 22.92
CA VAL A 160 9.13 7.99 23.46
C VAL A 160 7.63 7.91 23.25
N GLU A 161 7.20 7.08 22.31
CA GLU A 161 5.79 6.79 22.07
C GLU A 161 5.37 5.56 22.88
N ASN A 162 4.42 5.75 23.80
CA ASN A 162 3.78 4.66 24.53
C ASN A 162 2.65 4.04 23.71
N VAL A 163 2.92 2.92 23.04
CA VAL A 163 1.90 2.20 22.25
C VAL A 163 1.24 1.13 23.11
N SER A 164 0.04 1.43 23.61
CA SER A 164 -0.80 0.45 24.31
C SER A 164 -1.66 -0.32 23.31
N LYS A 165 -1.48 -1.64 23.23
CA LYS A 165 -2.32 -2.55 22.43
C LYS A 165 -3.29 -3.29 23.35
N PRO A 166 -4.61 -3.15 23.16
CA PRO A 166 -5.61 -3.80 24.01
C PRO A 166 -5.55 -5.33 23.88
N ALA A 167 -6.09 -6.03 24.87
CA ALA A 167 -6.27 -7.48 24.80
C ALA A 167 -7.18 -7.84 23.61
N ALA A 168 -6.82 -8.90 22.88
CA ALA A 168 -7.52 -9.29 21.67
C ALA A 168 -7.47 -10.80 21.44
N VAL A 169 -8.54 -11.36 20.87
CA VAL A 169 -8.55 -12.78 20.50
C VAL A 169 -7.76 -13.03 19.21
N LYS A 170 -6.89 -14.03 19.28
CA LYS A 170 -6.19 -14.60 18.13
C LYS A 170 -6.95 -15.83 17.62
N ILE A 171 -7.22 -15.82 16.31
CA ILE A 171 -7.82 -16.96 15.59
C ILE A 171 -6.69 -17.80 15.00
N ASN A 172 -6.48 -18.99 15.55
CA ASN A 172 -5.44 -19.92 15.09
C ASN A 172 -6.03 -20.88 14.06
N LYS A 173 -5.57 -20.79 12.81
CA LYS A 173 -5.99 -21.69 11.72
C LYS A 173 -5.23 -23.01 11.82
N ARG A 174 -5.87 -24.12 11.41
CA ARG A 174 -5.20 -25.42 11.29
C ARG A 174 -4.19 -25.35 10.12
N LYS A 175 -3.01 -25.93 10.30
CA LYS A 175 -2.05 -26.10 9.20
C LYS A 175 -2.64 -27.11 8.22
N ILE A 176 -2.86 -26.71 6.97
CA ILE A 176 -3.05 -27.64 5.87
C ILE A 176 -1.65 -28.05 5.45
N GLN A 177 -1.24 -29.29 5.71
CA GLN A 177 -0.02 -29.83 5.11
C GLN A 177 -0.34 -30.03 3.61
N ILE A 178 0.22 -29.17 2.77
CA ILE A 178 0.29 -29.44 1.33
C ILE A 178 1.50 -30.36 1.20
N PRO A 179 1.34 -31.63 0.73
CA PRO A 179 2.48 -32.48 0.49
C PRO A 179 3.39 -31.82 -0.55
N GLU A 180 4.67 -31.65 -0.22
CA GLU A 180 5.69 -31.22 -1.18
C GLU A 180 5.72 -32.23 -2.32
N ILE A 181 5.38 -31.76 -3.53
CA ILE A 181 5.68 -32.51 -4.74
C ILE A 181 7.20 -32.45 -4.88
N ALA A 182 7.86 -33.58 -4.65
CA ALA A 182 9.29 -33.72 -4.87
C ALA A 182 9.62 -33.32 -6.31
N SER A 183 10.49 -32.32 -6.46
CA SER A 183 11.04 -31.85 -7.72
C SER A 183 12.03 -32.84 -8.31
#